data_AF-A0A382LS36-F1
#
_entry.id   AF-A0A382LS36-F1
#
_cell.length_a   1.000
_cell.length_b   1.000
_cell.length_c   1.000
_cell.angle_alpha   90.00
_cell.angle_beta   90.00
_cell.angle_gamma   90.00
#
_symmetry.space_group_name_H-M   'P 1'
#
loop_
_entity.id
_entity.type
_entity.pdbx_description
1 polymer ?
#
loop_
_entity_poly.entity_id
_entity_poly.type
_entity_poly.pdbx_seq_one_letter_code
_entity_poly.pdbx_strand_id
1 'polypeptide(L)'
;MHNKKRKNNNSGNRIPRKSRGFFFEDYETPKYEYKQQTRFSEVKLSLNRVSFIFFIFLVVAFVFGSKIIYLASIKKENYFTNKSVPSIFLKRQDILDRNNNLLARNVKLYSAAVRPQFITDEGKLLINLRLIFPNMDMDRIKKKIKIGKYFYIKKRLNESEWRKLWLLGDQSIDLNEKQFRVYP
;
A
#
# COMPACT_ATOMS: atom_id res chain seq x y z
N MET A 1 -52.06 -28.82 76.46
CA MET A 1 -51.47 -28.27 77.70
C MET A 1 -50.74 -26.98 77.37
N HIS A 2 -51.00 -25.94 78.16
CA HIS A 2 -50.15 -24.76 78.42
C HIS A 2 -49.82 -23.81 77.25
N ASN A 3 -49.81 -22.49 77.41
CA ASN A 3 -50.40 -21.60 78.42
C ASN A 3 -50.25 -20.18 77.85
N LYS A 4 -51.22 -19.32 78.19
CA LYS A 4 -51.06 -17.96 78.76
C LYS A 4 -49.74 -17.22 78.49
N LYS A 5 -49.69 -15.91 78.33
CA LYS A 5 -50.55 -14.75 78.68
C LYS A 5 -49.65 -13.56 78.33
N ARG A 6 -50.22 -12.38 78.08
CA ARG A 6 -50.18 -11.26 79.03
C ARG A 6 -50.88 -10.02 78.48
N LYS A 7 -51.44 -9.29 79.44
CA LYS A 7 -52.29 -8.11 79.34
C LYS A 7 -51.50 -6.85 78.98
N ASN A 8 -52.25 -5.96 78.32
CA ASN A 8 -52.03 -4.55 78.00
C ASN A 8 -51.45 -3.68 79.11
N ASN A 9 -50.79 -2.60 78.67
CA ASN A 9 -50.87 -1.25 79.26
C ASN A 9 -51.02 -0.22 78.12
N ASN A 10 -51.90 0.76 78.32
CA ASN A 10 -52.23 1.83 77.36
C ASN A 10 -51.20 2.97 77.34
N SER A 11 -50.95 3.57 76.17
CA SER A 11 -50.64 5.00 76.07
C SER A 11 -50.95 5.57 74.67
N GLY A 12 -51.60 6.74 74.65
CA GLY A 12 -51.46 7.77 73.60
C GLY A 12 -52.15 7.55 72.24
N ASN A 13 -53.36 8.08 72.08
CA ASN A 13 -54.05 8.20 70.80
C ASN A 13 -53.32 9.15 69.82
N ARG A 14 -52.84 8.62 68.69
CA ARG A 14 -52.65 9.36 67.43
C ARG A 14 -53.64 8.79 66.41
N ILE A 15 -54.49 9.64 65.82
CA ILE A 15 -55.47 9.23 64.82
C ILE A 15 -54.78 9.13 63.44
N PRO A 16 -54.77 7.97 62.76
CA PRO A 16 -54.35 7.88 61.36
C PRO A 16 -55.55 8.06 60.41
N ARG A 17 -55.34 8.88 59.38
CA ARG A 17 -56.27 9.23 58.30
C ARG A 17 -56.54 8.00 57.41
N LYS A 18 -57.80 7.62 57.23
CA LYS A 18 -58.25 6.47 56.41
C LYS A 18 -58.41 6.87 54.93
N SER A 19 -57.56 6.36 54.05
CA SER A 19 -57.73 6.47 52.59
C SER A 19 -58.84 5.52 52.13
N ARG A 20 -59.82 6.05 51.37
CA ARG A 20 -60.88 5.27 50.72
C ARG A 20 -60.39 4.85 49.33
N GLY A 21 -60.21 3.55 49.10
CA GLY A 21 -59.96 3.00 47.76
C GLY A 21 -61.28 2.84 47.00
N PHE A 22 -61.27 3.20 45.72
CA PHE A 22 -62.37 2.94 44.78
C PHE A 22 -62.35 1.47 44.36
N PHE A 23 -63.52 0.84 44.32
CA PHE A 23 -63.73 -0.47 43.71
C PHE A 23 -64.32 -0.26 42.31
N PHE A 24 -63.81 -1.00 41.32
CA PHE A 24 -64.40 -1.07 39.98
C PHE A 24 -65.02 -2.45 39.80
N GLU A 25 -66.25 -2.47 39.29
CA GLU A 25 -66.94 -3.69 38.86
C GLU A 25 -66.29 -4.18 37.55
N ASP A 26 -65.78 -5.41 37.53
CA ASP A 26 -65.20 -6.02 36.34
C ASP A 26 -66.32 -6.35 35.34
N TYR A 27 -66.46 -5.54 34.29
CA TYR A 27 -67.31 -5.87 33.14
C TYR A 27 -66.53 -6.74 32.16
N GLU A 28 -67.08 -7.89 31.78
CA GLU A 28 -66.49 -8.76 30.76
C GLU A 28 -66.40 -8.02 29.42
N THR A 29 -65.18 -7.80 28.95
CA THR A 29 -64.93 -7.23 27.63
C THR A 29 -65.26 -8.28 26.56
N PRO A 30 -66.09 -7.96 25.56
CA PRO A 30 -66.38 -8.90 24.49
C PRO A 30 -65.08 -9.17 23.71
N LYS A 31 -64.73 -10.46 23.53
CA LYS A 31 -63.58 -10.90 22.74
C LYS A 31 -63.72 -10.41 21.30
N TYR A 32 -63.16 -9.25 20.99
CA TYR A 32 -62.88 -8.86 19.62
C TYR A 32 -61.79 -9.81 19.09
N GLU A 33 -62.24 -10.79 18.32
CA GLU A 33 -61.40 -11.67 17.52
C GLU A 33 -60.65 -10.79 16.50
N TYR A 34 -59.44 -10.37 16.84
CA TYR A 34 -58.52 -9.78 15.87
C TYR A 34 -58.17 -10.88 14.87
N LYS A 35 -58.89 -10.92 13.75
CA LYS A 35 -58.52 -11.71 12.57
C LYS A 35 -57.23 -11.10 12.00
N GLN A 36 -56.09 -11.44 12.61
CA GLN A 36 -54.78 -11.14 12.03
C GLN A 36 -54.68 -11.91 10.73
N GLN A 37 -54.98 -11.22 9.65
CA GLN A 37 -54.76 -11.71 8.30
C GLN A 37 -53.26 -11.61 8.02
N THR A 38 -52.49 -12.54 8.57
CA THR A 38 -51.07 -12.72 8.21
C THR A 38 -51.01 -13.23 6.78
N ARG A 39 -51.08 -12.31 5.81
CA ARG A 39 -50.71 -12.57 4.41
C ARG A 39 -49.19 -12.74 4.25
N PHE A 40 -48.53 -13.41 5.18
CA PHE A 40 -47.21 -13.96 4.93
C PHE A 40 -47.44 -15.40 4.55
N SER A 41 -47.31 -15.71 3.27
CA SER A 41 -47.18 -17.11 2.85
C SER A 41 -46.11 -17.74 3.74
N GLU A 42 -46.45 -18.80 4.47
CA GLU A 42 -45.47 -19.58 5.21
C GLU A 42 -44.50 -20.18 4.19
N VAL A 43 -43.43 -19.45 3.89
CA VAL A 43 -42.38 -19.92 3.01
C VAL A 43 -41.74 -21.08 3.74
N LYS A 44 -42.00 -22.30 3.26
CA LYS A 44 -41.37 -23.51 3.78
C LYS A 44 -39.87 -23.45 3.46
N LEU A 45 -39.11 -22.78 4.32
CA LEU A 45 -37.67 -22.70 4.27
C LEU A 45 -37.12 -24.06 4.69
N SER A 46 -36.73 -24.87 3.72
CA SER A 46 -35.96 -26.08 3.99
C SER A 46 -34.55 -25.68 4.41
N LEU A 47 -34.25 -25.78 5.71
CA LEU A 47 -32.92 -25.48 6.27
C LEU A 47 -31.81 -26.22 5.51
N ASN A 48 -32.04 -27.47 5.08
CA ASN A 48 -31.07 -28.26 4.32
C ASN A 48 -30.63 -27.58 3.02
N ARG A 49 -31.55 -26.95 2.28
CA ARG A 49 -31.20 -26.26 1.01
C ARG A 49 -30.43 -24.97 1.27
N VAL A 50 -30.80 -24.23 2.32
CA VAL A 50 -30.12 -23.01 2.73
C VAL A 50 -28.70 -23.32 3.22
N SER A 51 -28.53 -24.35 4.05
CA SER A 51 -27.23 -24.80 4.53
C SER A 51 -26.32 -25.30 3.41
N PHE A 52 -26.87 -25.97 2.39
CA PHE A 52 -26.11 -26.40 1.22
C PHE A 52 -25.53 -25.22 0.44
N ILE A 53 -26.35 -24.20 0.15
CA ILE A 53 -25.91 -22.99 -0.54
C ILE A 53 -24.91 -22.21 0.31
N PHE A 54 -25.15 -22.09 1.62
CA PHE A 54 -24.23 -21.47 2.55
C PHE A 54 -22.84 -22.12 2.53
N PHE A 55 -22.78 -23.46 2.49
CA PHE A 55 -21.51 -24.18 2.47
C PHE A 55 -20.70 -23.94 1.20
N ILE A 56 -21.37 -23.78 0.04
CA ILE A 56 -20.69 -23.40 -1.21
C ILE A 56 -20.01 -22.04 -1.06
N PHE A 57 -20.73 -21.04 -0.54
CA PHE A 57 -20.16 -19.71 -0.30
C PHE A 57 -19.06 -19.74 0.76
N LEU A 58 -19.20 -20.58 1.79
CA LEU A 58 -18.18 -20.77 2.81
C LEU A 58 -16.87 -21.30 2.21
N VAL A 59 -16.93 -22.31 1.34
CA VAL A 59 -15.75 -22.87 0.68
C VAL A 59 -15.08 -21.81 -0.20
N VAL A 60 -15.86 -21.05 -0.97
CA VAL A 60 -15.34 -19.96 -1.80
C VAL A 60 -14.65 -18.90 -0.93
N ALA A 61 -15.29 -18.47 0.15
CA ALA A 61 -14.72 -17.52 1.10
C ALA A 61 -13.43 -18.06 1.74
N PHE A 62 -13.35 -19.36 2.01
CA PHE A 62 -12.16 -20.00 2.57
C PHE A 62 -10.99 -20.04 1.57
N VAL A 63 -11.25 -20.31 0.29
CA VAL A 63 -10.22 -20.27 -0.76
C VAL A 63 -9.63 -18.86 -0.88
N PHE A 64 -10.47 -17.82 -0.88
CA PHE A 64 -9.99 -16.44 -0.90
C PHE A 64 -9.28 -16.04 0.39
N GLY A 65 -9.87 -16.38 1.55
CA GLY A 65 -9.29 -16.09 2.87
C GLY A 65 -7.93 -16.73 3.06
N SER A 66 -7.78 -18.01 2.71
CA SER A 66 -6.49 -18.71 2.75
C SER A 66 -5.46 -18.09 1.81
N LYS A 67 -5.87 -17.65 0.61
CA LYS A 67 -4.96 -16.93 -0.32
C LYS A 67 -4.50 -15.58 0.25
N ILE A 68 -5.40 -14.85 0.90
CA ILE A 68 -5.08 -13.56 1.56
C ILE A 68 -4.11 -13.81 2.73
N ILE A 69 -4.39 -14.77 3.60
CA ILE A 69 -3.51 -15.15 4.72
C ILE A 69 -2.13 -15.58 4.21
N TYR A 70 -2.09 -16.42 3.16
CA TYR A 70 -0.85 -16.81 2.51
C TYR A 70 -0.07 -15.59 2.02
N LEU A 71 -0.71 -14.70 1.27
CA LEU A 71 -0.05 -13.51 0.71
C LEU A 71 0.43 -12.54 1.80
N ALA A 72 -0.35 -12.39 2.88
CA ALA A 72 -0.02 -11.57 4.05
C ALA A 72 1.13 -12.16 4.89
N SER A 73 1.22 -13.49 4.97
CA SER A 73 2.29 -14.21 5.68
C SER A 73 3.63 -14.17 4.92
N ILE A 74 3.60 -13.96 3.60
CA ILE A 74 4.83 -13.69 2.86
C ILE A 74 5.40 -12.35 3.32
N LYS A 75 6.39 -12.41 4.20
CA LYS A 75 7.23 -11.28 4.60
C LYS A 75 8.08 -10.83 3.42
N LYS A 76 7.50 -10.05 2.50
CA LYS A 76 8.24 -9.42 1.40
C LYS A 76 8.78 -8.09 1.88
N GLU A 77 10.05 -8.11 2.24
CA GLU A 77 10.79 -7.01 2.88
C GLU A 77 10.95 -5.76 1.99
N ASN A 78 10.35 -5.73 0.79
CA ASN A 78 10.67 -4.75 -0.24
C ASN A 78 9.46 -4.04 -0.89
N TYR A 79 8.22 -4.25 -0.44
CA TYR A 79 7.06 -3.60 -1.07
C TYR A 79 6.81 -2.15 -0.66
N PHE A 80 7.33 -1.70 0.48
CA PHE A 80 7.17 -0.32 0.92
C PHE A 80 8.20 0.65 0.33
N THR A 81 9.14 0.16 -0.48
CA THR A 81 9.94 1.04 -1.32
C THR A 81 9.20 1.22 -2.63
N ASN A 82 8.98 2.48 -3.05
CA ASN A 82 8.53 2.88 -4.38
C ASN A 82 9.56 2.48 -5.47
N LYS A 83 10.09 1.25 -5.44
CA LYS A 83 10.77 0.67 -6.57
C LYS A 83 9.69 0.33 -7.56
N SER A 84 9.43 1.26 -8.49
CA SER A 84 8.97 0.94 -9.83
C SER A 84 9.50 -0.46 -10.18
N VAL A 85 8.61 -1.42 -10.46
CA VAL A 85 8.97 -2.78 -10.86
C VAL A 85 10.24 -2.66 -11.70
N PRO A 86 11.42 -3.14 -11.24
CA PRO A 86 12.64 -2.90 -11.98
C PRO A 86 12.37 -3.48 -13.34
N SER A 87 12.34 -2.61 -14.37
CA SER A 87 12.14 -3.03 -15.75
C SER A 87 13.07 -4.22 -15.92
N ILE A 88 12.52 -5.40 -16.19
CA ILE A 88 13.30 -6.62 -16.32
C ILE A 88 14.34 -6.27 -17.38
N PHE A 89 15.56 -5.95 -16.95
CA PHE A 89 16.59 -5.47 -17.85
C PHE A 89 17.01 -6.72 -18.58
N LEU A 90 16.34 -6.98 -19.71
CA LEU A 90 16.66 -8.08 -20.61
C LEU A 90 18.12 -7.87 -21.03
N LYS A 91 19.02 -8.62 -20.39
CA LYS A 91 20.44 -8.57 -20.67
C LYS A 91 20.67 -9.42 -21.91
N ARG A 92 21.22 -8.83 -22.97
CA ARG A 92 21.64 -9.62 -24.15
C ARG A 92 22.75 -10.58 -23.74
N GLN A 93 22.64 -11.82 -24.19
CA GLN A 93 23.64 -12.86 -23.95
C GLN A 93 24.96 -12.55 -24.69
N ASP A 94 26.03 -13.16 -24.19
CA ASP A 94 27.34 -13.15 -24.84
C ASP A 94 27.28 -13.99 -26.13
N ILE A 95 27.93 -13.52 -27.20
CA ILE A 95 28.11 -14.30 -28.44
C ILE A 95 29.46 -15.00 -28.35
N LEU A 96 29.44 -16.32 -28.52
CA LEU A 96 30.62 -17.18 -28.53
C LEU A 96 30.79 -17.80 -29.93
N ASP A 97 32.03 -18.05 -30.34
CA ASP A 97 32.34 -18.90 -31.49
C ASP A 97 32.20 -20.40 -31.12
N ARG A 98 32.30 -21.30 -32.11
CA ARG A 98 32.30 -22.77 -31.96
C ARG A 98 33.36 -23.29 -30.99
N ASN A 99 34.45 -22.56 -30.82
CA ASN A 99 35.53 -22.87 -29.88
C ASN A 99 35.35 -22.20 -28.51
N ASN A 100 34.14 -21.69 -28.19
CA ASN A 100 33.81 -20.95 -26.97
C ASN A 100 34.56 -19.61 -26.78
N ASN A 101 35.18 -19.07 -27.83
CA ASN A 101 35.82 -17.76 -27.78
C ASN A 101 34.78 -16.64 -27.77
N LEU A 102 34.96 -15.63 -26.91
CA LEU A 102 34.02 -14.50 -26.78
C LEU A 102 34.14 -13.55 -27.97
N LEU A 103 33.11 -13.49 -28.81
CA LEU A 103 33.04 -12.56 -29.95
C LEU A 103 32.37 -11.25 -29.59
N ALA A 104 31.39 -11.26 -28.67
CA ALA A 104 30.76 -10.03 -28.24
C ALA A 104 30.08 -10.16 -26.87
N ARG A 105 30.18 -9.10 -26.05
CA ARG A 105 29.60 -9.03 -24.70
C ARG A 105 28.89 -7.70 -24.47
N ASN A 106 27.78 -7.73 -23.75
CA ASN A 106 27.17 -6.51 -23.23
C ASN A 106 27.83 -6.13 -21.90
N VAL A 107 28.45 -4.96 -21.87
CA VAL A 107 29.01 -4.35 -20.66
C VAL A 107 28.16 -3.15 -20.23
N LYS A 108 28.10 -2.90 -18.93
CA LYS A 108 27.47 -1.72 -18.36
C LYS A 108 28.50 -0.60 -18.35
N LEU A 109 28.22 0.50 -19.07
CA LEU A 109 29.06 1.70 -19.07
C LEU A 109 28.21 2.91 -18.76
N TYR A 110 28.85 3.92 -18.18
CA TYR A 110 28.20 5.18 -17.87
C TYR A 110 28.35 6.19 -19.00
N SER A 111 27.34 7.03 -19.16
CA SER A 111 27.37 8.21 -20.01
C SER A 111 27.14 9.46 -19.17
N ALA A 112 27.93 10.50 -19.41
CA ALA A 112 27.76 11.80 -18.77
C ALA A 112 26.92 12.71 -19.66
N ALA A 113 25.89 13.29 -19.07
CA ALA A 113 25.10 14.34 -19.68
C ALA A 113 24.95 15.52 -18.73
N VAL A 114 24.50 16.65 -19.26
CA VAL A 114 24.17 17.85 -18.49
C VAL A 114 22.69 18.14 -18.67
N ARG A 115 22.03 18.48 -17.56
CA ARG A 115 20.71 19.10 -17.49
C ARG A 115 20.91 20.61 -17.24
N PRO A 116 20.88 21.47 -18.27
CA PRO A 116 21.19 22.89 -18.10
C PRO A 116 20.30 23.62 -17.09
N GLN A 117 19.05 23.19 -16.96
CA GLN A 117 18.08 23.73 -16.01
C GLN A 117 18.48 23.62 -14.52
N PHE A 118 19.46 22.77 -14.19
CA PHE A 118 19.95 22.56 -12.82
C PHE A 118 21.38 23.10 -12.60
N ILE A 119 21.91 23.88 -13.54
CA ILE A 119 23.24 24.48 -13.39
C ILE A 119 23.13 25.68 -12.45
N THR A 120 23.82 25.61 -11.30
CA THR A 120 23.91 26.72 -10.35
C THR A 120 24.99 27.73 -10.75
N ASP A 121 26.15 27.24 -11.21
CA ASP A 121 27.30 28.07 -11.62
C ASP A 121 27.92 27.51 -12.91
N GLU A 122 27.66 28.18 -14.04
CA GLU A 122 28.19 27.81 -15.35
C GLU A 122 29.72 27.87 -15.39
N GLY A 123 30.32 28.87 -14.76
CA GLY A 123 31.77 29.07 -14.76
C GLY A 123 32.49 27.93 -14.05
N LYS A 124 32.03 27.59 -12.85
CA LYS A 124 32.57 26.47 -12.06
C LYS A 124 32.42 25.14 -12.80
N LEU A 125 31.25 24.88 -13.39
CA LEU A 125 31.01 23.66 -14.17
C LEU A 125 31.98 23.57 -15.37
N LEU A 126 32.14 24.65 -16.12
CA LEU A 126 33.06 24.68 -17.26
C LEU A 126 34.53 24.48 -16.84
N ILE A 127 34.98 25.10 -15.75
CA ILE A 127 36.35 24.88 -15.24
C ILE A 127 36.55 23.41 -14.88
N ASN A 128 35.62 22.82 -14.12
CA ASN A 128 35.68 21.42 -13.72
C ASN A 128 35.68 20.46 -14.92
N LEU A 129 34.83 20.71 -15.91
CA LEU A 129 34.77 19.92 -17.14
C LEU A 129 36.09 19.99 -17.92
N ARG A 130 36.75 21.15 -17.97
CA ARG A 130 38.04 21.31 -18.65
C ARG A 130 39.16 20.56 -17.92
N LEU A 131 39.13 20.52 -16.60
CA LEU A 131 40.09 19.75 -15.79
C LEU A 131 39.93 18.23 -15.99
N ILE A 132 38.70 17.75 -16.13
CA ILE A 132 38.41 16.33 -16.34
C ILE A 132 38.68 15.93 -17.81
N PHE A 133 38.27 16.77 -18.75
CA PHE A 133 38.35 16.55 -20.19
C PHE A 133 39.15 17.67 -20.88
N PRO A 134 40.50 17.66 -20.81
CA PRO A 134 41.33 18.75 -21.31
C PRO A 134 41.22 18.97 -22.82
N ASN A 135 40.90 17.92 -23.58
CA ASN A 135 40.82 17.96 -25.05
C ASN A 135 39.39 18.27 -25.56
N MET A 136 38.47 18.68 -24.68
CA MET A 136 37.09 18.96 -25.04
C MET A 136 36.91 20.41 -25.53
N ASP A 137 36.10 20.59 -26.56
CA ASP A 137 35.69 21.90 -27.06
C ASP A 137 34.68 22.56 -26.10
N MET A 138 35.18 23.48 -25.29
CA MET A 138 34.40 24.17 -24.27
C MET A 138 33.44 25.21 -24.84
N ASP A 139 33.74 25.80 -26.00
CA ASP A 139 32.86 26.75 -26.66
C ASP A 139 31.59 26.07 -27.15
N ARG A 140 31.74 24.85 -27.67
CA ARG A 140 30.59 24.00 -28.03
C ARG A 140 29.76 23.62 -26.81
N ILE A 141 30.37 23.30 -25.68
CA ILE A 141 29.64 22.99 -24.43
C ILE A 141 28.88 24.22 -23.95
N LYS A 142 29.53 25.39 -23.93
CA LYS A 142 28.92 26.67 -23.56
C LYS A 142 27.70 26.98 -24.41
N LYS A 143 27.80 26.80 -25.73
CA LYS A 143 26.67 26.96 -26.66
C LYS A 143 25.51 26.00 -26.33
N LYS A 144 25.82 24.74 -25.98
CA LYS A 144 24.80 23.76 -25.58
C LYS A 144 24.13 24.08 -24.24
N ILE A 145 24.88 24.61 -23.28
CA ILE A 145 24.33 25.10 -22.01
C ILE A 145 23.34 26.24 -22.29
N LYS A 146 23.71 27.22 -23.12
CA LYS A 146 22.83 28.33 -23.52
C LYS A 146 21.55 27.88 -24.23
N ILE A 147 21.59 26.78 -25.00
CA ILE A 147 20.40 26.20 -25.63
C ILE A 147 19.39 25.68 -24.59
N GLY A 148 19.84 25.35 -23.37
CA GLY A 148 18.96 24.95 -22.27
C GLY A 148 18.45 23.51 -22.33
N LYS A 149 18.83 22.74 -23.35
CA LYS A 149 18.35 21.35 -23.56
C LYS A 149 19.31 20.32 -22.99
N TYR A 150 18.79 19.17 -22.58
CA TYR A 150 19.61 18.04 -22.15
C TYR A 150 20.59 17.60 -23.25
N PHE A 151 21.87 17.42 -22.90
CA PHE A 151 22.88 16.97 -23.85
C PHE A 151 23.96 16.09 -23.22
N TYR A 152 24.52 15.18 -24.02
CA TYR A 152 25.66 14.36 -23.61
C TYR A 152 26.98 15.14 -23.72
N ILE A 153 27.79 15.06 -22.66
CA ILE A 153 29.20 15.49 -22.63
C ILE A 153 30.03 14.40 -23.31
N LYS A 154 29.95 13.18 -22.79
CA LYS A 154 30.70 12.01 -23.25
C LYS A 154 29.90 10.73 -23.02
N LYS A 155 29.89 9.86 -24.03
CA LYS A 155 29.36 8.49 -23.92
C LYS A 155 30.53 7.54 -23.61
N ARG A 156 30.25 6.42 -22.93
CA ARG A 156 31.25 5.39 -22.58
C ARG A 156 32.40 5.98 -21.76
N LEU A 157 32.08 6.46 -20.57
CA LEU A 157 33.07 6.97 -19.62
C LEU A 157 34.01 5.85 -19.16
N ASN A 158 35.28 6.19 -18.99
CA ASN A 158 36.19 5.37 -18.22
C ASN A 158 35.88 5.51 -16.72
N GLU A 159 36.31 4.54 -15.92
CA GLU A 159 36.07 4.53 -14.47
C GLU A 159 36.62 5.79 -13.79
N SER A 160 37.83 6.21 -14.17
CA SER A 160 38.46 7.43 -13.63
C SER A 160 37.67 8.69 -13.98
N GLU A 161 37.13 8.79 -15.20
CA GLU A 161 36.31 9.92 -15.65
C GLU A 161 34.96 9.95 -14.93
N TRP A 162 34.31 8.79 -14.83
CA TRP A 162 33.07 8.63 -14.07
C TRP A 162 33.26 9.04 -12.61
N ARG A 163 34.33 8.57 -11.96
CA ARG A 163 34.62 8.90 -10.57
C ARG A 163 34.89 10.39 -10.38
N LYS A 164 35.67 11.00 -11.27
CA LYS A 164 35.91 12.46 -11.24
C LYS A 164 34.61 13.24 -11.35
N LEU A 165 33.73 12.88 -12.28
CA LEU A 165 32.42 13.54 -12.45
C LEU A 165 31.49 13.31 -11.25
N TRP A 166 31.48 12.09 -10.71
CA TRP A 166 30.69 11.77 -9.51
C TRP A 166 31.13 12.62 -8.31
N LEU A 167 32.45 12.76 -8.11
CA LEU A 167 33.02 13.53 -7.01
C LEU A 167 32.77 15.04 -7.12
N LEU A 168 32.40 15.57 -8.29
CA LEU A 168 32.02 16.98 -8.42
C LEU A 168 30.75 17.31 -7.62
N GLY A 169 29.87 16.32 -7.42
CA GLY A 169 28.60 16.52 -6.70
C GLY A 169 27.67 17.54 -7.34
N ASP A 170 27.85 17.85 -8.63
CA ASP A 170 27.06 18.84 -9.34
C ASP A 170 25.74 18.23 -9.81
N GLN A 171 24.61 18.78 -9.34
CA GLN A 171 23.26 18.31 -9.64
C GLN A 171 22.92 18.36 -11.15
N SER A 172 23.58 19.27 -11.89
CA SER A 172 23.39 19.40 -13.33
C SER A 172 23.97 18.22 -14.11
N ILE A 173 24.93 17.49 -13.54
CA ILE A 173 25.57 16.35 -14.19
C ILE A 173 24.72 15.09 -13.97
N ASP A 174 24.35 14.47 -15.08
CA ASP A 174 23.52 13.27 -15.11
C ASP A 174 24.36 12.08 -15.60
N LEU A 175 24.65 11.17 -14.67
CA LEU A 175 25.43 9.96 -14.92
C LEU A 175 24.51 8.77 -15.12
N ASN A 176 24.25 8.42 -16.38
CA ASN A 176 23.33 7.34 -16.73
C ASN A 176 24.07 6.06 -17.09
N GLU A 177 23.70 4.96 -16.43
CA GLU A 177 24.12 3.61 -16.80
C GLU A 177 23.42 3.16 -18.09
N LYS A 178 24.19 2.67 -19.05
CA LYS A 178 23.67 2.07 -20.30
C LYS A 178 24.42 0.80 -20.64
N GLN A 179 23.72 -0.14 -21.27
CA GLN A 179 24.35 -1.34 -21.82
C GLN A 179 24.99 -1.02 -23.17
N PHE A 180 26.26 -1.37 -23.34
CA PHE A 180 26.99 -1.24 -24.60
C PHE A 180 27.53 -2.60 -25.05
N ARG A 181 27.50 -2.86 -26.35
CA ARG A 181 28.13 -4.04 -26.95
C ARG A 181 29.61 -3.78 -27.16
N VAL A 182 30.45 -4.69 -26.68
CA VAL A 182 31.90 -4.70 -26.91
C VAL A 182 32.24 -5.98 -27.66
N TYR A 183 33.10 -5.86 -28.66
CA TYR A 183 33.65 -6.94 -29.47
C TYR A 183 35.13 -7.04 -29.07
N PRO A 184 35.51 -8.03 -28.24
CA PRO A 184 36.88 -8.26 -27.80
C PRO A 184 37.84 -8.60 -28.94
#